data_AF-A0AA97JYG7-F1
#
_entry.id   AF-A0AA97JYG7-F1
#
_cell.length_a   1.000
_cell.length_b   1.000
_cell.length_c   1.000
_cell.angle_alpha   90.00
_cell.angle_beta   90.00
_cell.angle_gamma   90.00
#
_symmetry.space_group_name_H-M   'P 1'
#
loop_
_entity.id
_entity.type
_entity.pdbx_description
1 polymer ?
#
loop_
_entity_poly.entity_id
_entity_poly.type
_entity_poly.pdbx_seq_one_letter_code
_entity_poly.pdbx_strand_id
1 'polypeptide(L)'
;MAQLSVLLLVELALHASAFLCGIICASALTVTQGEFGGQCILYGSVVYNGTLNLNSSSSVSLCYFVTAISALAAILCFLALLYGIYSCLIGEGEPQHIWVKGSVMLVAVVLFFLLISACILRVGMDTLCASILKSTAAPSCQEAQHRPWVPQYRAERFYDNLYTAEAAAWVNFFFWFILLLRLIVECFSKTSSRNDTQNSERTPIIGDGAFMP
;
A
#
# COMPACT_ATOMS: atom_id res chain seq x y z
N MET A 1 31.09 0.97 1.13
CA MET A 1 30.34 1.30 2.36
C MET A 1 29.30 2.40 2.14
N ALA A 2 29.64 3.61 1.68
CA ALA A 2 28.68 4.73 1.57
C ALA A 2 27.42 4.45 0.71
N GLN A 3 27.56 3.75 -0.43
CA GLN A 3 26.39 3.44 -1.28
C GLN A 3 25.42 2.44 -0.65
N LEU A 4 25.92 1.48 0.14
CA LEU A 4 25.07 0.50 0.84
C LEU A 4 24.29 1.19 1.98
N SER A 5 24.91 2.17 2.65
CA SER A 5 24.27 2.98 3.69
C SER A 5 23.14 3.87 3.15
N VAL A 6 23.34 4.51 1.99
CA VAL A 6 22.30 5.34 1.35
C VAL A 6 21.14 4.49 0.87
N LEU A 7 21.42 3.32 0.30
CA LEU A 7 20.38 2.38 -0.15
C LEU A 7 19.47 1.97 1.02
N LEU A 8 20.07 1.56 2.15
CA LEU A 8 19.36 1.15 3.36
C LEU A 8 18.54 2.30 3.96
N LEU A 9 19.07 3.51 3.98
CA LEU A 9 18.38 4.68 4.53
C LEU A 9 17.15 5.06 3.69
N VAL A 10 17.26 4.96 2.35
CA VAL A 10 16.13 5.14 1.44
C VAL A 10 15.07 4.07 1.66
N GLU A 11 15.48 2.82 1.89
CA GLU A 11 14.56 1.72 2.16
C GLU A 11 13.81 1.91 3.49
N LEU A 12 14.50 2.33 4.54
CA LEU A 12 13.91 2.65 5.83
C LEU A 12 12.91 3.82 5.71
N ALA A 13 13.28 4.86 4.96
CA ALA A 13 12.40 5.99 4.70
C ALA A 13 11.14 5.58 3.93
N LEU A 14 11.25 4.71 2.93
CA LEU A 14 10.11 4.18 2.18
C LEU A 14 9.16 3.36 3.06
N HIS A 15 9.70 2.51 3.92
CA HIS A 15 8.87 1.71 4.83
C HIS A 15 8.17 2.60 5.87
N ALA A 16 8.85 3.65 6.37
CA ALA A 16 8.24 4.62 7.29
C ALA A 16 7.12 5.42 6.62
N SER A 17 7.32 5.88 5.38
CA SER A 17 6.28 6.61 4.63
C SER A 17 5.11 5.71 4.27
N ALA A 18 5.36 4.47 3.82
CA ALA A 18 4.31 3.48 3.53
C ALA A 18 3.50 3.13 4.80
N PHE A 19 4.17 2.97 5.94
CA PHE A 19 3.52 2.75 7.24
C PHE A 19 2.56 3.90 7.60
N LEU A 20 3.03 5.15 7.51
CA LEU A 20 2.21 6.33 7.80
C LEU A 20 1.01 6.42 6.85
N CYS A 21 1.21 6.24 5.54
CA CYS A 21 0.14 6.26 4.56
C CYS A 21 -0.90 5.14 4.81
N GLY A 22 -0.44 3.94 5.18
CA GLY A 22 -1.32 2.82 5.54
C GLY A 22 -2.19 3.14 6.76
N ILE A 23 -1.63 3.74 7.81
CA ILE A 23 -2.37 4.15 9.01
C ILE A 23 -3.34 5.29 8.71
N ILE A 24 -2.92 6.28 7.92
CA ILE A 24 -3.79 7.41 7.55
C ILE A 24 -5.00 6.89 6.77
N CYS A 25 -4.79 6.00 5.79
CA CYS A 25 -5.88 5.36 5.04
C CYS A 25 -6.83 4.58 5.97
N ALA A 26 -6.30 3.71 6.83
CA ALA A 26 -7.09 2.90 7.74
C ALA A 26 -7.88 3.75 8.76
N SER A 27 -7.26 4.78 9.33
CA SER A 27 -7.89 5.66 10.31
C SER A 27 -8.97 6.53 9.68
N ALA A 28 -8.73 7.13 8.50
CA ALA A 28 -9.74 7.89 7.78
C ALA A 28 -10.98 7.04 7.42
N LEU A 29 -10.78 5.79 6.98
CA LEU A 29 -11.87 4.85 6.71
C LEU A 29 -12.61 4.42 7.99
N THR A 30 -11.89 4.24 9.09
CA THR A 30 -12.51 3.86 10.38
C THR A 30 -13.31 5.02 10.98
N VAL A 31 -12.78 6.25 10.90
CA VAL A 31 -13.48 7.47 11.35
C VAL A 31 -14.74 7.67 10.51
N THR A 32 -14.64 7.59 9.19
CA THR A 32 -15.83 7.72 8.33
C THR A 32 -16.86 6.64 8.63
N GLN A 33 -16.47 5.38 8.85
CA GLN A 33 -17.41 4.33 9.30
C GLN A 33 -18.05 4.67 10.65
N GLY A 34 -17.30 5.20 11.61
CA GLY A 34 -17.81 5.61 12.92
C GLY A 34 -18.87 6.71 12.83
N GLU A 35 -18.63 7.72 11.99
CA GLU A 35 -19.57 8.84 11.80
C GLU A 35 -20.88 8.42 11.11
N PHE A 36 -20.87 7.30 10.38
CA PHE A 36 -22.05 6.70 9.73
C PHE A 36 -22.62 5.48 10.48
N GLY A 37 -22.38 5.38 11.81
CA GLY A 37 -22.97 4.34 12.65
C GLY A 37 -22.46 2.93 12.37
N GLY A 38 -21.22 2.80 11.90
CA GLY A 38 -20.57 1.53 11.55
C GLY A 38 -20.88 1.02 10.14
N GLN A 39 -21.58 1.80 9.31
CA GLN A 39 -21.90 1.43 7.94
C GLN A 39 -20.80 1.88 6.96
N CYS A 40 -20.58 1.08 5.93
CA CYS A 40 -19.67 1.43 4.84
C CYS A 40 -20.35 2.41 3.87
N ILE A 41 -19.86 3.65 3.85
CA ILE A 41 -20.35 4.70 2.93
C ILE A 41 -19.88 4.50 1.47
N LEU A 42 -18.86 3.67 1.27
CA LEU A 42 -18.32 3.37 -0.06
C LEU A 42 -19.42 2.77 -0.94
N TYR A 43 -19.58 3.29 -2.17
CA TYR A 43 -20.68 2.92 -3.08
C TYR A 43 -22.09 3.16 -2.52
N GLY A 44 -22.24 3.96 -1.46
CA GLY A 44 -23.54 4.30 -0.90
C GLY A 44 -24.39 5.09 -1.89
N SER A 45 -25.69 4.80 -1.95
CA SER A 45 -26.66 5.65 -2.65
C SER A 45 -27.37 6.55 -1.65
N VAL A 46 -27.50 7.83 -2.00
CA VAL A 46 -28.07 8.86 -1.12
C VAL A 46 -29.43 9.28 -1.68
N VAL A 47 -30.42 9.40 -0.80
CA VAL A 47 -31.75 9.93 -1.14
C VAL A 47 -31.94 11.24 -0.39
N TYR A 48 -32.46 12.24 -1.11
CA TYR A 48 -32.75 13.56 -0.57
C TYR A 48 -34.25 13.68 -0.29
N ASN A 49 -34.63 13.76 0.99
CA ASN A 49 -36.01 13.96 1.43
C ASN A 49 -36.07 15.09 2.48
N GLY A 50 -35.48 16.25 2.14
CA GLY A 50 -35.29 17.39 3.04
C GLY A 50 -33.98 17.34 3.85
N THR A 51 -33.54 16.14 4.22
CA THR A 51 -32.19 15.83 4.73
C THR A 51 -31.55 14.72 3.90
N LEU A 52 -30.22 14.66 3.88
CA LEU A 52 -29.47 13.62 3.18
C LEU A 52 -29.47 12.31 3.99
N ASN A 53 -30.05 11.24 3.44
CA ASN A 53 -30.08 9.91 4.05
C ASN A 53 -29.44 8.84 3.15
N LEU A 54 -28.78 7.87 3.76
CA LEU A 54 -28.21 6.70 3.08
C LEU A 54 -29.34 5.70 2.79
N ASN A 55 -29.70 5.55 1.52
CA ASN A 55 -30.78 4.67 1.08
C ASN A 55 -30.31 3.22 0.83
N SER A 56 -29.05 3.06 0.47
CA SER A 56 -28.40 1.76 0.36
C SER A 56 -26.94 1.91 0.78
N SER A 57 -26.54 1.14 1.80
CA SER A 57 -25.14 0.93 2.15
C SER A 57 -24.62 -0.26 1.36
N SER A 58 -23.38 -0.17 0.90
CA SER A 58 -22.73 -1.34 0.29
C SER A 58 -22.34 -2.35 1.35
N SER A 59 -22.06 -3.58 0.91
CA SER A 59 -21.65 -4.65 1.80
C SER A 59 -20.45 -4.21 2.65
N VAL A 60 -20.62 -4.27 3.97
CA VAL A 60 -19.61 -3.90 4.98
C VAL A 60 -18.26 -4.61 4.75
N SER A 61 -18.29 -5.77 4.07
CA SER A 61 -17.12 -6.53 3.63
C SER A 61 -16.12 -5.72 2.80
N LEU A 62 -16.54 -4.74 1.99
CA LEU A 62 -15.64 -3.95 1.14
C LEU A 62 -14.78 -2.98 1.97
N CYS A 63 -15.42 -2.27 2.89
CA CYS A 63 -14.73 -1.41 3.84
C CYS A 63 -13.78 -2.22 4.73
N TYR A 64 -14.25 -3.36 5.25
CA TYR A 64 -13.42 -4.24 6.06
C TYR A 64 -12.22 -4.77 5.28
N PHE A 65 -12.41 -5.15 4.01
CA PHE A 65 -11.34 -5.59 3.13
C PHE A 65 -10.26 -4.50 2.97
N VAL A 66 -10.65 -3.27 2.64
CA VAL A 66 -9.67 -2.18 2.48
C VAL A 66 -8.93 -1.87 3.78
N THR A 67 -9.66 -1.77 4.90
CA THR A 67 -9.06 -1.51 6.21
C THR A 67 -8.10 -2.64 6.60
N ALA A 68 -8.48 -3.90 6.38
CA ALA A 68 -7.65 -5.07 6.70
C ALA A 68 -6.38 -5.12 5.86
N ILE A 69 -6.46 -4.88 4.54
CA ILE A 69 -5.27 -4.86 3.66
C ILE A 69 -4.34 -3.70 4.03
N SER A 70 -4.89 -2.52 4.32
CA SER A 70 -4.09 -1.35 4.73
C SER A 70 -3.39 -1.58 6.08
N ALA A 71 -4.09 -2.19 7.05
CA ALA A 71 -3.52 -2.54 8.34
C ALA A 71 -2.45 -3.64 8.23
N LEU A 72 -2.70 -4.68 7.42
CA LEU A 72 -1.72 -5.73 7.16
C LEU A 72 -0.45 -5.16 6.52
N ALA A 73 -0.60 -4.29 5.51
CA ALA A 73 0.51 -3.60 4.88
C ALA A 73 1.30 -2.77 5.91
N ALA A 74 0.62 -2.02 6.79
CA ALA A 74 1.28 -1.26 7.84
C ALA A 74 2.06 -2.15 8.82
N ILE A 75 1.49 -3.28 9.24
CA ILE A 75 2.18 -4.26 10.11
C ILE A 75 3.43 -4.80 9.43
N LEU A 76 3.33 -5.19 8.15
CA LEU A 76 4.48 -5.67 7.39
C LEU A 76 5.57 -4.61 7.26
N CYS A 77 5.20 -3.35 7.01
CA CYS A 77 6.16 -2.24 6.98
C CYS A 77 6.84 -2.05 8.34
N PHE A 78 6.08 -2.11 9.43
CA PHE A 78 6.62 -1.97 10.78
C PHE A 78 7.61 -3.09 11.13
N LEU A 79 7.30 -4.34 10.79
CA LEU A 79 8.22 -5.47 10.99
C LEU A 79 9.49 -5.32 10.15
N ALA A 80 9.36 -4.86 8.90
CA ALA A 80 10.52 -4.59 8.05
C ALA A 80 11.40 -3.45 8.57
N LEU A 81 10.82 -2.39 9.14
CA LEU A 81 11.56 -1.33 9.82
C LEU A 81 12.35 -1.87 11.02
N LEU A 82 11.69 -2.67 11.87
CA LEU A 82 12.35 -3.28 13.03
C LEU A 82 13.49 -4.20 12.61
N TYR A 83 13.28 -5.02 11.57
CA TYR A 83 14.31 -5.88 11.01
C TYR A 83 15.48 -5.06 10.44
N GLY A 84 15.21 -4.00 9.67
CA GLY A 84 16.25 -3.13 9.12
C GLY A 84 17.10 -2.43 10.20
N ILE A 85 16.45 -1.95 11.27
CA ILE A 85 17.15 -1.38 12.43
C ILE A 85 17.99 -2.44 13.14
N TYR A 86 17.43 -3.63 13.38
CA TYR A 86 18.12 -4.74 14.01
C TYR A 86 19.36 -5.16 13.22
N SER A 87 19.23 -5.34 11.91
CA SER A 87 20.35 -5.67 11.01
C SER A 87 21.41 -4.57 10.98
N CYS A 88 21.01 -3.30 11.07
CA CYS A 88 21.96 -2.18 11.15
C CYS A 88 22.77 -2.18 12.46
N LEU A 89 22.18 -2.61 13.57
CA LEU A 89 22.81 -2.61 14.90
C LEU A 89 23.74 -3.80 15.11
N ILE A 90 23.38 -4.97 14.60
CA ILE A 90 24.10 -6.22 14.91
C ILE A 90 24.98 -6.67 13.74
N GLY A 91 24.79 -6.12 12.53
CA GLY A 91 25.70 -6.38 11.41
C GLY A 91 25.77 -7.85 11.00
N GLU A 92 24.65 -8.57 11.08
CA GLU A 92 24.59 -9.99 10.74
C GLU A 92 24.64 -10.24 9.24
N GLY A 93 25.30 -11.35 8.88
CA GLY A 93 25.69 -11.75 7.54
C GLY A 93 24.54 -12.06 6.55
N GLU A 94 24.96 -12.25 5.30
CA GLU A 94 24.17 -12.23 4.08
C GLU A 94 22.75 -12.86 4.17
N PRO A 95 21.69 -12.12 3.78
CA PRO A 95 20.36 -12.68 3.68
C PRO A 95 20.30 -13.74 2.58
N GLN A 96 19.96 -14.97 2.98
CA GLN A 96 19.86 -16.15 2.12
C GLN A 96 18.93 -15.90 0.91
N HIS A 97 19.34 -16.35 -0.27
CA HIS A 97 18.64 -16.15 -1.56
C HIS A 97 17.16 -16.60 -1.58
N ILE A 98 16.77 -17.59 -0.76
CA ILE A 98 15.38 -18.05 -0.61
C ILE A 98 14.50 -16.96 0.01
N TRP A 99 15.07 -16.15 0.91
CA TRP A 99 14.37 -15.09 1.63
C TRP A 99 14.00 -13.93 0.70
N VAL A 100 14.88 -13.58 -0.24
CA VAL A 100 14.64 -12.52 -1.24
C VAL A 100 13.54 -12.90 -2.22
N LYS A 101 13.52 -14.15 -2.71
CA LYS A 101 12.46 -14.59 -3.63
C LYS A 101 11.09 -14.63 -2.94
N GLY A 102 11.06 -15.05 -1.66
CA GLY A 102 9.86 -15.04 -0.84
C GLY A 102 9.33 -13.62 -0.58
N SER A 103 10.22 -12.67 -0.26
CA SER A 103 9.84 -11.28 0.00
C SER A 103 9.30 -10.58 -1.25
N VAL A 104 9.89 -10.83 -2.43
CA VAL A 104 9.36 -10.33 -3.72
C VAL A 104 7.93 -10.79 -3.94
N MET A 105 7.63 -12.07 -3.71
CA MET A 105 6.27 -12.59 -3.88
C MET A 105 5.29 -11.97 -2.90
N LEU A 106 5.68 -11.84 -1.62
CA LEU A 106 4.84 -11.20 -0.61
C LEU A 106 4.54 -9.74 -0.96
N VAL A 107 5.56 -8.97 -1.35
CA VAL A 107 5.43 -7.56 -1.72
C VAL A 107 4.55 -7.41 -2.97
N ALA A 108 4.72 -8.27 -3.97
CA ALA A 108 3.87 -8.27 -5.17
C ALA A 108 2.39 -8.56 -4.84
N VAL A 109 2.13 -9.51 -3.94
CA VAL A 109 0.77 -9.85 -3.48
C VAL A 109 0.14 -8.68 -2.73
N VAL A 110 0.86 -8.07 -1.78
CA VAL A 110 0.36 -6.91 -1.04
C VAL A 110 0.09 -5.74 -1.97
N LEU A 111 0.99 -5.47 -2.92
CA LEU A 111 0.83 -4.42 -3.92
C LEU A 111 -0.42 -4.63 -4.78
N PHE A 112 -0.69 -5.86 -5.20
CA PHE A 112 -1.89 -6.20 -5.95
C PHE A 112 -3.16 -5.90 -5.16
N PHE A 113 -3.21 -6.29 -3.87
CA PHE A 113 -4.35 -5.98 -3.02
C PHE A 113 -4.51 -4.48 -2.74
N LEU A 114 -3.41 -3.75 -2.55
CA LEU A 114 -3.44 -2.29 -2.39
C LEU A 114 -3.99 -1.58 -3.62
N LEU A 115 -3.65 -2.06 -4.83
CA LEU A 115 -4.22 -1.55 -6.07
C LEU A 115 -5.73 -1.76 -6.12
N ILE A 116 -6.19 -2.99 -5.82
CA ILE A 116 -7.62 -3.29 -5.75
C ILE A 116 -8.31 -2.37 -4.74
N SER A 117 -7.73 -2.20 -3.55
CA SER A 117 -8.24 -1.29 -2.53
C SER A 117 -8.34 0.16 -3.03
N ALA A 118 -7.31 0.68 -3.69
CA ALA A 118 -7.32 2.03 -4.25
C ALA A 118 -8.40 2.20 -5.34
N CYS A 119 -8.56 1.21 -6.21
CA CYS A 119 -9.62 1.20 -7.22
C CYS A 119 -11.01 1.19 -6.58
N ILE A 120 -11.22 0.36 -5.54
CA ILE A 120 -12.48 0.30 -4.79
C ILE A 120 -12.80 1.65 -4.14
N LEU A 121 -11.80 2.34 -3.55
CA LEU A 121 -11.96 3.68 -2.98
C LEU A 121 -12.36 4.70 -4.04
N ARG A 122 -11.64 4.72 -5.17
CA ARG A 122 -11.90 5.64 -6.28
C ARG A 122 -13.32 5.48 -6.82
N VAL A 123 -13.68 4.28 -7.24
CA VAL A 123 -14.97 4.01 -7.86
C VAL A 123 -16.11 4.18 -6.85
N GLY A 124 -15.88 3.80 -5.58
CA GLY A 124 -16.87 3.98 -4.53
C GLY A 124 -17.15 5.45 -4.21
N MET A 125 -16.13 6.31 -4.27
CA MET A 125 -16.29 7.77 -4.12
C MET A 125 -16.99 8.38 -5.33
N ASP A 126 -16.60 8.00 -6.56
CA ASP A 126 -17.24 8.48 -7.79
C ASP A 126 -18.73 8.09 -7.84
N THR A 127 -19.07 6.88 -7.39
CA THR A 127 -20.46 6.39 -7.35
C THR A 127 -21.31 7.13 -6.31
N LEU A 128 -20.75 7.36 -5.11
CA LEU A 128 -21.39 8.17 -4.07
C LEU A 128 -21.63 9.59 -4.60
N CYS A 129 -20.62 10.16 -5.24
CA CYS A 129 -20.68 11.51 -5.75
C CYS A 129 -21.70 11.66 -6.88
N ALA A 130 -21.73 10.72 -7.84
CA ALA A 130 -22.74 10.67 -8.89
C ALA A 130 -24.16 10.54 -8.33
N SER A 131 -24.34 9.76 -7.25
CA SER A 131 -25.63 9.62 -6.58
C SER A 131 -26.10 10.93 -5.92
N ILE A 132 -25.19 11.66 -5.28
CA ILE A 132 -25.47 12.98 -4.68
C ILE A 132 -25.88 13.99 -5.77
N LEU A 133 -25.12 14.07 -6.87
CA LEU A 133 -25.46 14.97 -7.98
C LEU A 133 -26.83 14.62 -8.58
N LYS A 134 -27.11 13.32 -8.76
CA LYS A 134 -28.39 12.83 -9.30
C LYS A 134 -29.58 13.16 -8.38
N SER A 135 -29.36 13.18 -7.07
CA SER A 135 -30.40 13.55 -6.09
C SER A 135 -30.72 15.05 -6.05
N THR A 136 -30.03 15.89 -6.85
CA THR A 136 -30.15 17.37 -6.86
C THR A 136 -29.91 18.04 -5.50
N ALA A 137 -29.35 17.31 -4.53
CA ALA A 137 -29.11 17.83 -3.18
C ALA A 137 -28.00 18.90 -3.14
N ALA A 138 -27.04 18.83 -4.07
CA ALA A 138 -25.96 19.80 -4.19
C ALA A 138 -25.39 19.85 -5.62
N PRO A 139 -24.88 21.01 -6.08
CA PRO A 139 -24.22 21.15 -7.37
C PRO A 139 -22.83 20.48 -7.42
N SER A 140 -22.23 20.17 -6.26
CA SER A 140 -20.97 19.43 -6.14
C SER A 140 -20.95 18.58 -4.87
N CYS A 141 -20.12 17.54 -4.85
CA CYS A 141 -19.98 16.63 -3.70
C CYS A 141 -19.27 17.26 -2.50
N GLN A 142 -18.38 18.20 -2.76
CA GLN A 142 -17.78 19.03 -1.71
C GLN A 142 -18.83 19.91 -1.04
N GLU A 143 -19.80 20.46 -1.79
CA GLU A 143 -20.86 21.26 -1.20
C GLU A 143 -21.88 20.41 -0.41
N ALA A 144 -22.01 19.13 -0.77
CA ALA A 144 -22.87 18.19 -0.05
C ALA A 144 -22.41 17.87 1.38
N GLN A 145 -21.13 18.10 1.72
CA GLN A 145 -20.64 17.93 3.09
C GLN A 145 -21.14 19.02 4.04
N HIS A 146 -21.45 20.20 3.52
CA HIS A 146 -21.97 21.33 4.29
C HIS A 146 -23.51 21.35 4.38
N ARG A 147 -24.19 20.38 3.75
CA ARG A 147 -25.65 20.25 3.80
C ARG A 147 -26.09 19.46 5.05
N PRO A 148 -27.31 19.70 5.56
CA PRO A 148 -27.81 18.97 6.72
C PRO A 148 -28.06 17.49 6.38
N TRP A 149 -27.24 16.63 6.96
CA TRP A 149 -27.46 15.19 7.00
C TRP A 149 -28.47 14.85 8.11
N VAL A 150 -29.05 13.65 8.07
CA VAL A 150 -29.90 13.16 9.17
C VAL A 150 -29.11 13.29 10.49
N PRO A 151 -29.71 13.78 11.60
CA PRO A 151 -29.00 14.13 12.84
C PRO A 151 -28.16 13.01 13.48
N GLN A 152 -28.37 11.78 13.01
CA GLN A 152 -27.70 10.56 13.42
C GLN A 152 -26.28 10.44 12.83
N TYR A 153 -25.99 11.20 11.75
CA TYR A 153 -24.74 11.16 11.02
C TYR A 153 -24.00 12.49 11.14
N ARG A 154 -22.72 12.43 11.53
CA ARG A 154 -21.83 13.60 11.58
C ARG A 154 -20.97 13.64 10.32
N ALA A 155 -21.57 14.13 9.24
CA ALA A 155 -20.95 14.09 7.92
C ALA A 155 -20.13 15.36 7.57
N GLU A 156 -19.74 16.18 8.55
CA GLU A 156 -19.15 17.52 8.28
C GLU A 156 -17.82 17.48 7.50
N ARG A 157 -17.09 16.35 7.51
CA ARG A 157 -15.80 16.17 6.80
C ARG A 157 -15.67 14.83 6.09
N PHE A 158 -16.79 14.19 5.73
CA PHE A 158 -16.74 12.85 5.13
C PHE A 158 -15.93 12.86 3.83
N TYR A 159 -16.14 13.86 2.97
CA TYR A 159 -15.51 13.95 1.65
C TYR A 159 -14.01 14.18 1.76
N ASP A 160 -13.57 15.12 2.62
CA ASP A 160 -12.14 15.39 2.83
C ASP A 160 -11.40 14.16 3.39
N ASN A 161 -12.01 13.42 4.32
CA ASN A 161 -11.43 12.20 4.87
C ASN A 161 -11.31 11.09 3.81
N LEU A 162 -12.35 10.90 2.99
CA LEU A 162 -12.37 9.92 1.90
C LEU A 162 -11.37 10.28 0.79
N TYR A 163 -11.29 11.55 0.41
CA TYR A 163 -10.32 12.05 -0.56
C TYR A 163 -8.88 11.87 -0.05
N THR A 164 -8.64 12.19 1.23
CA THR A 164 -7.34 11.98 1.87
C THR A 164 -6.99 10.49 1.93
N ALA A 165 -7.97 9.61 2.22
CA ALA A 165 -7.77 8.17 2.23
C ALA A 165 -7.43 7.63 0.83
N GLU A 166 -8.13 8.09 -0.21
CA GLU A 166 -7.85 7.72 -1.60
C GLU A 166 -6.44 8.15 -2.01
N ALA A 167 -6.08 9.42 -1.77
CA ALA A 167 -4.76 9.94 -2.06
C ALA A 167 -3.66 9.17 -1.30
N ALA A 168 -3.87 8.89 0.00
CA ALA A 168 -2.96 8.11 0.82
C ALA A 168 -2.83 6.66 0.31
N ALA A 169 -3.91 6.04 -0.18
CA ALA A 169 -3.87 4.70 -0.75
C ALA A 169 -3.04 4.65 -2.04
N TRP A 170 -3.18 5.63 -2.93
CA TRP A 170 -2.36 5.74 -4.13
C TRP A 170 -0.89 5.99 -3.80
N VAL A 171 -0.60 6.92 -2.89
CA VAL A 171 0.78 7.19 -2.44
C VAL A 171 1.40 5.94 -1.81
N ASN A 172 0.63 5.21 -0.99
CA ASN A 172 1.08 3.94 -0.42
C ASN A 172 1.39 2.91 -1.52
N PHE A 173 0.51 2.76 -2.52
CA PHE A 173 0.75 1.89 -3.67
C PHE A 173 2.05 2.24 -4.40
N PHE A 174 2.32 3.54 -4.62
CA PHE A 174 3.57 3.98 -5.25
C PHE A 174 4.80 3.62 -4.42
N PHE A 175 4.76 3.78 -3.09
CA PHE A 175 5.87 3.35 -2.24
C PHE A 175 6.10 1.84 -2.29
N TRP A 176 5.04 1.03 -2.22
CA TRP A 176 5.13 -0.42 -2.37
C TRP A 176 5.66 -0.83 -3.74
N PHE A 177 5.33 -0.09 -4.80
CA PHE A 177 5.85 -0.33 -6.14
C PHE A 177 7.37 -0.07 -6.23
N ILE A 178 7.84 1.02 -5.62
CA ILE A 178 9.28 1.30 -5.56
C ILE A 178 10.01 0.23 -4.73
N LEU A 179 9.43 -0.24 -3.62
CA LEU A 179 9.98 -1.37 -2.85
C LEU A 179 10.08 -2.64 -3.70
N LEU A 180 9.04 -2.97 -4.46
CA LEU A 180 9.05 -4.11 -5.37
C LEU A 180 10.17 -3.99 -6.43
N LEU A 181 10.30 -2.82 -7.07
CA LEU A 181 11.35 -2.58 -8.05
C LEU A 181 12.75 -2.77 -7.45
N ARG A 182 12.96 -2.28 -6.22
CA ARG A 182 14.23 -2.42 -5.51
C ARG A 182 14.56 -3.89 -5.25
N LEU A 183 13.60 -4.67 -4.75
CA LEU A 183 13.77 -6.10 -4.51
C LEU A 183 14.00 -6.89 -5.81
N ILE A 184 13.35 -6.49 -6.92
CA ILE A 184 13.57 -7.09 -8.23
C ILE A 184 14.99 -6.84 -8.72
N VAL A 185 15.49 -5.61 -8.61
CA VAL A 185 16.87 -5.27 -8.99
C VAL A 185 17.88 -6.06 -8.17
N GLU A 186 17.65 -6.23 -6.86
CA GLU A 186 18.50 -7.07 -6.00
C GLU A 186 18.45 -8.55 -6.39
N CYS A 187 17.26 -9.06 -6.74
CA CYS A 187 17.10 -10.43 -7.21
C CYS A 187 17.85 -10.66 -8.54
N PHE A 188 17.79 -9.71 -9.47
CA PHE A 188 18.51 -9.81 -10.74
C PHE A 188 20.02 -9.70 -10.56
N SER A 189 20.50 -8.77 -9.72
CA SER A 189 21.94 -8.61 -9.49
C SER A 189 22.56 -9.85 -8.85
N LYS A 190 21.88 -10.46 -7.85
CA LYS A 190 22.29 -11.73 -7.25
C LYS A 190 22.30 -12.89 -8.26
N THR A 191 21.30 -12.94 -9.15
CA THR A 191 21.24 -13.98 -10.20
C THR A 191 22.39 -13.82 -11.20
N SER A 192 22.70 -12.60 -11.63
CA SER A 192 23.82 -12.34 -12.55
C SER A 192 25.16 -12.77 -11.96
N SER A 193 25.44 -12.37 -10.71
CA SER A 193 26.69 -12.71 -10.02
C SER A 193 26.87 -14.23 -9.88
N ARG A 194 25.79 -14.97 -9.60
CA ARG A 194 25.82 -16.44 -9.53
C ARG A 194 26.15 -17.11 -10.87
N ASN A 195 25.62 -16.58 -11.96
CA ASN A 195 25.89 -17.10 -13.30
C ASN A 195 27.36 -16.92 -13.70
N ASP A 196 27.98 -15.80 -13.30
CA ASP A 196 29.40 -15.53 -13.56
C ASP A 196 30.32 -16.47 -12.77
N THR A 197 30.05 -16.70 -11.48
CA THR A 197 30.81 -17.67 -10.67
C THR A 197 30.70 -19.09 -11.24
N GLN A 198 29.49 -19.51 -11.66
CA GLN A 198 29.30 -20.85 -12.24
C GLN A 198 29.94 -21.00 -13.63
N ASN A 199 30.10 -19.92 -14.40
CA ASN A 199 30.83 -19.94 -15.66
C ASN A 199 32.35 -19.99 -15.45
N SER A 200 32.86 -19.27 -14.45
CA SER A 200 34.29 -19.28 -14.10
C SER A 200 34.77 -20.62 -13.53
N GLU A 201 33.89 -21.39 -12.88
CA GLU A 201 34.22 -22.73 -12.38
C GLU A 201 34.15 -23.81 -13.48
N ARG A 202 33.54 -23.49 -14.63
CA ARG A 202 33.40 -24.40 -15.78
C ARG A 202 34.48 -24.24 -16.85
N THR A 203 35.35 -23.24 -16.75
CA THR A 203 36.56 -23.18 -17.59
C THR A 203 37.55 -24.24 -17.10
N PRO A 204 37.91 -25.25 -17.91
CA PRO A 204 38.89 -26.24 -17.51
C PRO A 204 40.23 -25.54 -17.26
N ILE A 205 40.88 -25.87 -16.14
CA ILE A 205 42.31 -25.63 -15.92
C ILE A 205 43.03 -26.42 -17.02
N ILE A 206 43.29 -25.78 -18.16
CA ILE A 206 44.26 -26.30 -19.13
C ILE A 206 45.59 -26.19 -18.40
N GLY A 207 46.03 -27.32 -17.85
CA GLY A 207 47.33 -27.45 -17.23
C GLY A 207 48.39 -27.22 -18.30
N ASP A 208 49.05 -26.08 -18.25
CA ASP A 208 50.36 -25.88 -18.89
C ASP A 208 51.41 -26.69 -18.14
N GLY A 209 51.33 -28.03 -18.30
CA GLY A 209 52.45 -28.94 -18.09
C GLY A 209 53.36 -28.88 -19.30
N ALA A 210 54.07 -27.76 -19.50
CA ALA A 210 55.14 -27.67 -20.48
C ALA A 210 56.40 -28.36 -19.94
N PHE A 211 56.53 -29.62 -20.36
CA PHE A 211 57.62 -30.56 -20.19
C PHE A 211 58.96 -29.97 -20.70
N MET A 212 59.97 -29.88 -19.81
CA MET A 212 61.40 -29.76 -20.17
C MET A 212 61.84 -31.05 -20.88
N PRO A 213 62.66 -30.92 -21.94
CA PRO A 213 64.05 -31.36 -21.81
C PRO A 213 65.08 -30.36 -22.34
#